data_AF-A0A7V9MUD1-F1
#
_entry.id   AF-A0A7V9MUD1-F1
#
_cell.length_a   1.000
_cell.length_b   1.000
_cell.length_c   1.000
_cell.angle_alpha   90.00
_cell.angle_beta   90.00
_cell.angle_gamma   90.00
#
_symmetry.space_group_name_H-M   'P 1'
#
loop_
_entity.id
_entity.type
_entity.pdbx_description
1 polymer ?
#
loop_
_entity_poly.entity_id
_entity_poly.type
_entity_poly.pdbx_seq_one_letter_code
_entity_poly.pdbx_strand_id
1 'polypeptide(L)'
;MKWLFVLLLAVIVFGGATFFTYDLFVKPERTIRAEQSGEISTSPAPDISLPEFQAAAKLRQEDKLAECQAALTTFMQKYPAGLHTEEAKDLLGEVNMRILLSDYPSPEKQEYIVKSGDVINRVANKMKTTPELIMRINGLDSTMLRIGERLWIAHPDFALFIQRNAKAVVLLNHGAFFRRYRITALKVSPKQPPRITTKVAEMMAWRGGKRVGLGTREYKGSTHWV
;
A
#
# COMPACT_ATOMS: atom_id res chain seq x y z
N MET A 1 -51.22 44.14 16.04
CA MET A 1 -51.04 43.41 14.77
C MET A 1 -50.59 44.28 13.57
N LYS A 2 -51.00 45.55 13.43
CA LYS A 2 -50.66 46.38 12.26
C LYS A 2 -49.16 46.78 12.16
N TRP A 3 -48.47 47.02 13.28
CA TRP A 3 -47.05 47.40 13.28
C TRP A 3 -46.10 46.26 12.90
N LEU A 4 -46.48 45.01 13.14
CA LEU A 4 -45.67 43.85 12.74
C LEU A 4 -45.56 43.74 11.21
N PHE A 5 -46.64 44.08 10.50
CA PHE A 5 -46.67 44.10 9.03
C PHE A 5 -45.81 45.22 8.45
N VAL A 6 -45.81 46.40 9.07
CA VAL A 6 -44.96 47.53 8.64
C VAL A 6 -43.48 47.21 8.83
N LEU A 7 -43.13 46.56 9.94
CA LEU A 7 -41.75 46.15 10.22
C LEU A 7 -41.28 45.05 9.26
N LEU A 8 -42.15 44.09 8.95
CA LEU A 8 -41.86 43.03 7.97
C LEU A 8 -41.69 43.60 6.55
N LEU A 9 -42.54 44.56 6.15
CA LEU A 9 -42.42 45.22 4.85
C LEU A 9 -41.14 46.07 4.76
N ALA A 10 -40.76 46.75 5.85
CA ALA A 10 -39.48 47.46 5.92
C ALA A 10 -38.28 46.52 5.76
N VAL A 11 -38.27 45.35 6.43
CA VAL A 11 -37.19 44.37 6.29
C VAL A 11 -37.10 43.82 4.86
N ILE A 12 -38.23 43.61 4.18
CA ILE A 12 -38.23 43.14 2.79
C ILE A 12 -37.67 44.22 1.85
N VAL A 13 -38.09 45.48 2.02
CA VAL A 13 -37.65 46.58 1.14
C VAL A 13 -36.18 46.93 1.37
N PHE A 14 -35.78 47.12 2.64
CA PHE A 14 -34.38 47.42 2.97
C PHE A 14 -33.48 46.20 2.76
N GLY A 15 -33.92 45.00 3.12
CA GLY A 15 -33.21 43.75 2.85
C GLY A 15 -33.02 43.51 1.35
N GLY A 16 -34.07 43.69 0.55
CA GLY A 16 -34.00 43.59 -0.90
C GLY A 16 -33.05 44.62 -1.53
N ALA A 17 -33.11 45.88 -1.08
CA ALA A 17 -32.21 46.94 -1.56
C ALA A 17 -30.74 46.67 -1.17
N THR A 18 -30.47 46.21 0.05
CA THR A 18 -29.10 45.84 0.47
C THR A 18 -28.57 44.62 -0.29
N PHE A 19 -29.41 43.63 -0.56
CA PHE A 19 -29.04 42.47 -1.37
C PHE A 19 -28.72 42.86 -2.81
N PHE A 20 -29.60 43.67 -3.44
CA PHE A 20 -29.39 44.13 -4.81
C PHE A 20 -28.17 45.03 -4.97
N THR A 21 -27.92 45.93 -4.02
CA THR A 21 -26.73 46.80 -4.04
C THR A 21 -25.44 46.01 -3.83
N TYR A 22 -25.46 44.99 -2.96
CA TYR A 22 -24.34 44.07 -2.81
C TYR A 22 -24.06 43.26 -4.08
N ASP A 23 -25.11 42.76 -4.74
CA ASP A 23 -25.00 41.93 -5.94
C ASP A 23 -24.55 42.73 -7.17
N LEU A 24 -25.09 43.94 -7.37
CA LEU A 24 -24.79 44.79 -8.53
C LEU A 24 -23.47 45.55 -8.44
N PHE A 25 -23.03 45.97 -7.25
CA PHE A 25 -21.88 46.87 -7.11
C PHE A 25 -20.71 46.24 -6.35
N VAL A 26 -20.96 45.51 -5.27
CA VAL A 26 -19.86 45.01 -4.40
C VAL A 26 -19.24 43.71 -4.94
N LYS A 27 -20.05 42.76 -5.43
CA LYS A 27 -19.53 41.52 -6.04
C LYS A 27 -18.62 41.79 -7.25
N PRO A 28 -19.01 42.59 -8.25
CA PRO A 28 -18.15 42.84 -9.42
C PRO A 28 -16.88 43.61 -9.06
N GLU A 29 -16.90 44.54 -8.11
CA GLU A 29 -15.67 45.20 -7.64
C GLU A 29 -14.70 44.23 -6.96
N ARG A 30 -15.20 43.22 -6.25
CA ARG A 30 -14.34 42.19 -5.64
C ARG A 30 -13.71 41.28 -6.67
N THR A 31 -14.43 40.88 -7.72
CA THR A 31 -13.85 40.07 -8.80
C THR A 31 -12.83 40.87 -9.58
N ILE A 32 -13.13 42.13 -9.92
CA ILE A 32 -12.19 43.02 -10.62
C ILE A 32 -10.96 43.31 -9.75
N ARG A 33 -11.12 43.54 -8.44
CA ARG A 33 -9.98 43.70 -7.52
C ARG A 33 -9.17 42.43 -7.35
N ALA A 34 -9.78 41.25 -7.35
CA ALA A 34 -9.08 39.96 -7.32
C ALA A 34 -8.32 39.70 -8.63
N GLU A 35 -8.89 40.11 -9.77
CA GLU A 35 -8.22 40.08 -11.08
C GLU A 35 -7.08 41.11 -11.18
N GLN A 36 -7.26 42.31 -10.61
CA GLN A 36 -6.28 43.41 -10.59
C GLN A 36 -5.18 43.25 -9.54
N SER A 37 -5.45 42.57 -8.42
CA SER A 37 -4.47 42.34 -7.34
C SER A 37 -3.38 41.36 -7.74
N GLY A 38 -3.42 40.80 -8.96
CA GLY A 38 -2.39 39.88 -9.43
C GLY A 38 -2.27 38.65 -8.53
N GLU A 39 -3.36 38.24 -7.86
CA GLU A 39 -3.45 36.90 -7.31
C GLU A 39 -3.50 35.96 -8.50
N ILE A 40 -2.32 35.60 -8.99
CA ILE A 40 -2.14 34.49 -9.91
C ILE A 40 -2.77 33.32 -9.16
N SER A 41 -3.98 32.94 -9.55
CA SER A 41 -4.49 31.60 -9.27
C SER A 41 -3.44 30.70 -9.92
N THR A 42 -2.48 30.24 -9.12
CA THR A 42 -1.44 29.33 -9.59
C THR A 42 -2.20 28.07 -9.91
N SER A 43 -2.68 27.94 -11.15
CA SER A 43 -3.17 26.69 -11.67
C SER A 43 -2.12 25.66 -11.28
N PRO A 44 -2.48 24.63 -10.49
CA PRO A 44 -1.49 23.68 -10.00
C PRO A 44 -0.71 23.17 -11.21
N ALA A 45 0.62 23.19 -11.12
CA ALA A 45 1.47 22.77 -12.21
C ALA A 45 0.97 21.41 -12.76
N PRO A 46 0.83 21.24 -14.08
CA PRO A 46 0.27 20.02 -14.65
C PRO A 46 1.09 18.81 -14.18
N ASP A 47 0.41 17.79 -13.67
CA ASP A 47 1.08 16.59 -13.18
C ASP A 47 1.59 15.76 -14.35
N ILE A 48 2.88 15.90 -14.64
CA ILE A 48 3.58 15.19 -15.72
C ILE A 48 3.64 13.67 -15.44
N SER A 49 3.57 13.26 -14.18
CA SER A 49 3.72 11.86 -13.78
C SER A 49 2.40 11.06 -13.89
N LEU A 50 1.26 11.73 -13.80
CA LEU A 50 -0.06 11.10 -13.78
C LEU A 50 -0.34 10.16 -14.97
N PRO A 51 -0.08 10.53 -16.25
CA PRO A 51 -0.37 9.64 -17.37
C PRO A 51 0.47 8.35 -17.34
N GLU A 52 1.73 8.45 -16.95
CA GLU A 52 2.63 7.29 -16.83
C GLU A 52 2.18 6.36 -15.70
N PHE A 53 1.79 6.93 -14.55
CA PHE A 53 1.23 6.17 -13.44
C PHE A 53 -0.07 5.46 -13.84
N GLN A 54 -0.98 6.16 -14.53
CA GLN A 54 -2.23 5.57 -15.02
C GLN A 54 -1.98 4.44 -16.04
N ALA A 55 -1.00 4.59 -16.92
CA ALA A 55 -0.61 3.53 -17.84
C ALA A 55 -0.13 2.27 -17.09
N ALA A 56 0.71 2.45 -16.06
CA ALA A 56 1.14 1.34 -15.21
C ALA A 56 -0.03 0.69 -14.45
N ALA A 57 -1.00 1.49 -13.98
CA ALA A 57 -2.20 0.99 -13.32
C ALA A 57 -3.10 0.17 -14.28
N LYS A 58 -3.18 0.54 -15.57
CA LYS A 58 -3.89 -0.25 -16.59
C LYS A 58 -3.27 -1.63 -16.80
N LEU A 59 -1.94 -1.73 -16.82
CA LEU A 59 -1.25 -3.03 -16.95
C LEU A 59 -1.66 -4.03 -15.85
N ARG A 60 -1.89 -3.53 -14.63
CA ARG A 60 -2.44 -4.37 -13.54
C ARG A 60 -3.85 -4.86 -13.85
N GLN A 61 -4.72 -3.99 -14.38
CA GLN A 61 -6.10 -4.36 -14.74
C GLN A 61 -6.14 -5.41 -15.85
N GLU A 62 -5.15 -5.38 -16.74
CA GLU A 62 -4.94 -6.37 -17.81
C GLU A 62 -4.19 -7.64 -17.33
N ASP A 63 -3.92 -7.79 -16.02
CA ASP A 63 -3.16 -8.88 -15.40
C ASP A 63 -1.72 -9.07 -15.93
N LYS A 64 -1.16 -8.04 -16.58
CA LYS A 64 0.24 -7.99 -17.04
C LYS A 64 1.17 -7.60 -15.90
N LEU A 65 1.29 -8.49 -14.90
CA LEU A 65 1.97 -8.19 -13.64
C LEU A 65 3.45 -7.85 -13.80
N ALA A 66 4.20 -8.58 -14.63
CA ALA A 66 5.62 -8.31 -14.86
C ALA A 66 5.86 -6.95 -15.52
N GLU A 67 5.06 -6.61 -16.53
CA GLU A 67 5.13 -5.29 -17.19
C GLU A 67 4.73 -4.17 -16.23
N CYS A 68 3.69 -4.39 -15.41
CA CYS A 68 3.27 -3.45 -14.39
C CYS A 68 4.37 -3.19 -13.35
N GLN A 69 5.00 -4.26 -12.85
CA GLN A 69 6.12 -4.18 -11.90
C GLN A 69 7.29 -3.36 -12.49
N ALA A 70 7.68 -3.65 -13.74
CA ALA A 70 8.75 -2.93 -14.43
C ALA A 70 8.41 -1.45 -14.67
N ALA A 71 7.17 -1.16 -15.09
CA ALA A 71 6.70 0.20 -15.31
C ALA A 71 6.69 1.01 -14.01
N LEU A 72 6.22 0.45 -12.90
CA LEU A 72 6.19 1.12 -11.60
C LEU A 72 7.59 1.34 -11.02
N THR A 73 8.49 0.37 -11.21
CA THR A 73 9.90 0.52 -10.81
C THR A 73 10.55 1.67 -11.57
N THR A 74 10.34 1.73 -12.89
CA THR A 74 10.84 2.82 -13.74
C THR A 74 10.23 4.16 -13.35
N PHE A 75 8.92 4.20 -13.09
CA PHE A 75 8.22 5.39 -12.63
C PHE A 75 8.83 5.96 -11.34
N MET A 76 9.10 5.10 -10.35
CA MET A 76 9.70 5.52 -9.09
C MET A 76 11.13 6.05 -9.24
N GLN A 77 11.91 5.50 -10.18
CA GLN A 77 13.25 6.00 -10.47
C GLN A 77 13.22 7.36 -11.17
N LYS A 78 12.27 7.55 -12.09
CA LYS A 78 12.10 8.78 -12.87
C LYS A 78 11.50 9.92 -12.03
N TYR A 79 10.56 9.61 -11.15
CA TYR A 79 9.86 10.57 -10.31
C TYR A 79 10.00 10.23 -8.81
N PRO A 80 11.21 10.42 -8.22
CA PRO A 80 11.46 10.06 -6.82
C PRO A 80 10.69 10.93 -5.80
N ALA A 81 10.29 12.14 -6.20
CA ALA A 81 9.51 13.08 -5.41
C ALA A 81 8.24 13.56 -6.15
N GLY A 82 7.70 12.71 -7.04
CA GLY A 82 6.46 12.98 -7.77
C GLY A 82 5.24 12.89 -6.85
N LEU A 83 4.12 13.48 -7.31
CA LEU A 83 2.87 13.50 -6.55
C LEU A 83 2.33 12.08 -6.29
N HIS A 84 2.47 11.19 -7.27
CA HIS A 84 1.98 9.80 -7.21
C HIS A 84 3.02 8.78 -6.75
N THR A 85 4.19 9.20 -6.23
CA THR A 85 5.25 8.25 -5.85
C THR A 85 4.83 7.30 -4.72
N GLU A 86 4.07 7.79 -3.74
CA GLU A 86 3.60 6.94 -2.64
C GLU A 86 2.50 5.96 -3.09
N GLU A 87 1.63 6.38 -4.00
CA GLU A 87 0.63 5.49 -4.63
C GLU A 87 1.30 4.43 -5.51
N ALA A 88 2.34 4.81 -6.25
CA ALA A 88 3.14 3.88 -7.04
C ALA A 88 3.85 2.84 -6.16
N LYS A 89 4.37 3.24 -4.99
CA LYS A 89 4.95 2.30 -4.00
C LYS A 89 3.92 1.32 -3.47
N ASP A 90 2.72 1.77 -3.16
CA ASP A 90 1.64 0.90 -2.68
C ASP A 90 1.22 -0.10 -3.76
N LEU A 91 1.00 0.39 -4.98
CA LEU A 91 0.64 -0.42 -6.13
C LEU A 91 1.73 -1.45 -6.47
N LEU A 92 3.00 -1.03 -6.47
CA LEU A 92 4.14 -1.92 -6.69
C LEU A 92 4.20 -3.00 -5.61
N GLY A 93 3.97 -2.64 -4.34
CA GLY A 93 3.90 -3.59 -3.24
C GLY A 93 2.80 -4.63 -3.41
N GLU A 94 1.63 -4.23 -3.91
CA GLU A 94 0.54 -5.17 -4.21
C GLU A 94 0.89 -6.11 -5.36
N VAL A 95 1.46 -5.59 -6.45
CA VAL A 95 1.90 -6.37 -7.61
C VAL A 95 2.99 -7.37 -7.21
N ASN A 96 4.01 -6.92 -6.47
CA ASN A 96 5.09 -7.76 -5.95
C ASN A 96 4.56 -8.92 -5.11
N MET A 97 3.58 -8.66 -4.25
CA MET A 97 2.95 -9.69 -3.42
C MET A 97 2.11 -10.66 -4.24
N ARG A 98 1.37 -10.17 -5.25
CA ARG A 98 0.61 -11.02 -6.15
C ARG A 98 1.53 -11.92 -6.95
N ILE A 99 2.63 -11.38 -7.48
CA ILE A 99 3.67 -12.17 -8.15
C ILE A 99 4.24 -13.20 -7.17
N LEU A 100 4.70 -12.80 -5.99
CA LEU A 100 5.33 -13.73 -5.04
C LEU A 100 4.41 -14.87 -4.60
N LEU A 101 3.19 -14.57 -4.16
CA LEU A 101 2.27 -15.52 -3.51
C LEU A 101 1.30 -16.24 -4.45
N SER A 102 1.54 -16.19 -5.76
CA SER A 102 0.76 -16.95 -6.76
C SER A 102 1.64 -17.96 -7.49
N ASP A 103 1.06 -18.66 -8.46
CA ASP A 103 1.76 -19.48 -9.44
C ASP A 103 2.36 -18.67 -10.61
N TYR A 104 2.29 -17.33 -10.55
CA TYR A 104 2.83 -16.47 -11.59
C TYR A 104 4.34 -16.72 -11.77
N PRO A 105 4.80 -16.97 -13.02
CA PRO A 105 6.20 -17.24 -13.29
C PRO A 105 7.04 -16.00 -13.03
N SER A 106 8.16 -16.17 -12.32
CA SER A 106 9.10 -15.08 -12.05
C SER A 106 10.52 -15.64 -11.96
N PRO A 107 11.56 -14.85 -12.28
CA PRO A 107 12.94 -15.31 -12.22
C PRO A 107 13.37 -15.82 -10.83
N GLU A 108 12.73 -15.34 -9.77
CA GLU A 108 13.01 -15.72 -8.38
C GLU A 108 12.32 -17.03 -7.95
N LYS A 109 11.55 -17.65 -8.85
CA LYS A 109 10.84 -18.90 -8.61
C LYS A 109 11.39 -20.03 -9.45
N GLN A 110 11.38 -21.21 -8.84
CA GLN A 110 11.65 -22.45 -9.52
C GLN A 110 10.57 -23.47 -9.22
N GLU A 111 10.39 -24.39 -10.17
CA GLU A 111 9.48 -25.51 -10.02
C GLU A 111 10.18 -26.68 -9.30
N TYR A 112 9.45 -27.36 -8.42
CA TYR A 112 9.90 -28.55 -7.71
C TYR A 112 8.85 -29.65 -7.80
N ILE A 113 9.28 -30.85 -8.20
CA ILE A 113 8.42 -32.04 -8.22
C ILE A 113 8.69 -32.85 -6.94
N VAL A 114 7.64 -33.04 -6.14
CA VAL A 114 7.70 -33.79 -4.88
C VAL A 114 8.08 -35.25 -5.15
N LYS A 115 9.08 -35.74 -4.43
CA LYS A 115 9.60 -37.11 -4.54
C LYS A 115 9.13 -37.98 -3.38
N SER A 116 9.26 -39.30 -3.54
CA SER A 116 8.96 -40.24 -2.47
C SER A 116 9.79 -39.93 -1.22
N GLY A 117 9.10 -39.87 -0.07
CA GLY A 117 9.70 -39.55 1.22
C GLY A 117 9.89 -38.06 1.50
N ASP A 118 9.56 -37.15 0.58
CA ASP A 118 9.61 -35.72 0.84
C ASP A 118 8.57 -35.32 1.89
N VAL A 119 9.00 -34.47 2.81
CA VAL A 119 8.15 -33.76 3.76
C VAL A 119 8.44 -32.28 3.65
N ILE A 120 7.44 -31.42 3.90
CA ILE A 120 7.55 -29.99 3.61
C ILE A 120 8.76 -29.31 4.26
N ASN A 121 9.09 -29.69 5.51
CA ASN A 121 10.26 -29.15 6.22
C ASN A 121 11.57 -29.54 5.54
N ARG A 122 11.67 -30.78 5.03
CA ARG A 122 12.87 -31.26 4.34
C ARG A 122 13.02 -30.58 2.97
N VAL A 123 11.92 -30.42 2.25
CA VAL A 123 11.89 -29.67 0.98
C VAL A 123 12.30 -28.22 1.23
N ALA A 124 11.69 -27.54 2.20
CA ALA A 124 12.02 -26.17 2.56
C ALA A 124 13.51 -25.99 2.88
N ASN A 125 14.07 -26.85 3.74
CA ASN A 125 15.48 -26.79 4.11
C ASN A 125 16.41 -27.03 2.91
N LYS A 126 16.11 -28.05 2.09
CA LYS A 126 16.88 -28.37 0.89
C LYS A 126 16.87 -27.21 -0.11
N MET A 127 15.73 -26.56 -0.24
CA MET A 127 15.51 -25.45 -1.15
C MET A 127 15.79 -24.09 -0.51
N LYS A 128 16.36 -24.04 0.71
CA LYS A 128 16.70 -22.80 1.43
C LYS A 128 15.53 -21.79 1.51
N THR A 129 14.33 -22.29 1.71
CA THR A 129 13.09 -21.50 1.86
C THR A 129 12.39 -21.87 3.17
N THR A 130 11.20 -21.33 3.42
CA THR A 130 10.39 -21.68 4.60
C THR A 130 9.21 -22.57 4.23
N PRO A 131 8.80 -23.51 5.11
CA PRO A 131 7.62 -24.33 4.88
C PRO A 131 6.36 -23.47 4.69
N GLU A 132 6.24 -22.39 5.45
CA GLU A 132 5.12 -21.44 5.31
C GLU A 132 5.09 -20.80 3.92
N LEU A 133 6.23 -20.35 3.38
CA LEU A 133 6.27 -19.72 2.06
C LEU A 133 5.86 -20.72 0.98
N ILE A 134 6.35 -21.96 1.03
CA ILE A 134 5.92 -23.04 0.12
C ILE A 134 4.41 -23.21 0.20
N MET A 135 3.84 -23.31 1.40
CA MET A 135 2.39 -23.48 1.56
C MET A 135 1.61 -22.30 0.99
N ARG A 136 2.05 -21.06 1.25
CA ARG A 136 1.34 -19.85 0.81
C ARG A 136 1.34 -19.71 -0.71
N ILE A 137 2.49 -19.89 -1.36
CA ILE A 137 2.63 -19.78 -2.82
C ILE A 137 1.76 -20.83 -3.53
N ASN A 138 1.75 -22.05 -3.00
CA ASN A 138 1.07 -23.19 -3.63
C ASN A 138 -0.37 -23.38 -3.13
N GLY A 139 -0.89 -22.45 -2.33
CA GLY A 139 -2.26 -22.54 -1.79
C GLY A 139 -2.51 -23.74 -0.86
N LEU A 140 -1.46 -24.38 -0.33
CA LEU A 140 -1.60 -25.56 0.53
C LEU A 140 -2.28 -25.19 1.86
N ASP A 141 -3.22 -26.03 2.28
CA ASP A 141 -3.90 -25.91 3.58
C ASP A 141 -3.26 -26.77 4.68
N SER A 142 -2.40 -27.72 4.29
CA SER A 142 -1.70 -28.63 5.21
C SER A 142 -0.25 -28.83 4.79
N THR A 143 0.54 -29.42 5.68
CA THR A 143 1.95 -29.77 5.44
C THR A 143 2.14 -31.08 4.68
N MET A 144 1.06 -31.78 4.34
CA MET A 144 1.11 -33.07 3.64
C MET A 144 1.36 -32.83 2.15
N LEU A 145 2.43 -33.43 1.62
CA LEU A 145 2.79 -33.36 0.20
C LEU A 145 2.44 -34.68 -0.49
N ARG A 146 2.04 -34.61 -1.76
CA ARG A 146 1.77 -35.78 -2.60
C ARG A 146 2.92 -36.03 -3.56
N ILE A 147 3.30 -37.30 -3.74
CA ILE A 147 4.34 -37.65 -4.70
C ILE A 147 3.89 -37.24 -6.11
N GLY A 148 4.78 -36.60 -6.86
CA GLY A 148 4.50 -36.06 -8.19
C GLY A 148 3.81 -34.69 -8.18
N GLU A 149 3.48 -34.13 -7.02
CA GLU A 149 2.94 -32.77 -6.90
C GLU A 149 3.98 -31.74 -7.36
N ARG A 150 3.52 -30.76 -8.15
CA ARG A 150 4.34 -29.65 -8.66
C ARG A 150 4.20 -28.47 -7.71
N LEU A 151 5.33 -28.00 -7.17
CA LEU A 151 5.39 -26.88 -6.24
C LEU A 151 6.22 -25.74 -6.83
N TRP A 152 5.70 -24.53 -6.72
CA TRP A 152 6.45 -23.30 -6.90
C TRP A 152 7.23 -22.96 -5.64
N ILE A 153 8.53 -22.75 -5.79
CA ILE A 153 9.44 -22.41 -4.70
C ILE A 153 10.09 -21.06 -5.00
N ALA A 154 9.93 -20.08 -4.10
CA ALA A 154 10.56 -18.76 -4.20
C ALA A 154 11.74 -18.62 -3.22
N HIS A 155 12.71 -17.79 -3.62
CA HIS A 155 13.93 -17.48 -2.85
C HIS A 155 14.09 -15.98 -2.57
N PRO A 156 13.18 -15.38 -1.79
CA PRO A 156 13.33 -13.97 -1.41
C PRO A 156 14.49 -13.79 -0.43
N ASP A 157 15.22 -12.69 -0.56
CA ASP A 157 16.20 -12.21 0.43
C ASP A 157 15.64 -10.97 1.10
N PHE A 158 14.77 -11.19 2.08
CA PHE A 158 14.02 -10.11 2.71
C PHE A 158 14.82 -9.39 3.80
N ALA A 159 14.80 -8.05 3.73
CA ALA A 159 15.26 -7.17 4.81
C ALA A 159 14.15 -6.18 5.17
N LEU A 160 14.00 -5.89 6.46
CA LEU A 160 12.95 -4.99 6.97
C LEU A 160 13.57 -3.74 7.62
N PHE A 161 12.97 -2.58 7.36
CA PHE A 161 13.29 -1.32 8.01
C PHE A 161 12.05 -0.74 8.67
N ILE A 162 12.14 -0.43 9.96
CA ILE A 162 11.05 0.22 10.71
C ILE A 162 11.38 1.70 10.85
N GLN A 163 10.65 2.54 10.10
CA GLN A 163 10.78 3.99 10.14
C GLN A 163 9.76 4.56 11.13
N ARG A 164 10.22 4.81 12.37
CA ARG A 164 9.37 5.31 13.47
C ARG A 164 8.71 6.65 13.15
N ASN A 165 9.48 7.63 12.66
CA ASN A 165 8.96 8.97 12.35
C ASN A 165 7.96 8.94 11.19
N ALA A 166 8.23 8.14 10.16
CA ALA A 166 7.35 7.96 9.00
C ALA A 166 6.16 7.01 9.28
N LYS A 167 6.13 6.35 10.46
CA LYS A 167 5.14 5.33 10.83
C LYS A 167 4.97 4.23 9.76
N ALA A 168 6.09 3.82 9.16
CA ALA A 168 6.12 2.86 8.07
C ALA A 168 7.11 1.72 8.36
N VAL A 169 6.74 0.53 7.91
CA VAL A 169 7.64 -0.62 7.81
C VAL A 169 7.90 -0.87 6.35
N VAL A 170 9.16 -0.82 5.94
CA VAL A 170 9.59 -1.05 4.55
C VAL A 170 10.22 -2.42 4.46
N LEU A 171 9.71 -3.24 3.55
CA LEU A 171 10.23 -4.54 3.18
C LEU A 171 11.03 -4.38 1.90
N LEU A 172 12.28 -4.84 1.92
CA LEU A 172 13.14 -4.95 0.75
C LEU A 172 13.31 -6.42 0.39
N ASN A 173 13.49 -6.71 -0.90
CA ASN A 173 13.89 -8.00 -1.43
C ASN A 173 15.16 -7.81 -2.26
N HIS A 174 16.24 -8.54 -1.96
CA HIS A 174 17.54 -8.36 -2.61
C HIS A 174 18.01 -6.88 -2.60
N GLY A 175 17.70 -6.15 -1.52
CA GLY A 175 18.00 -4.72 -1.35
C GLY A 175 17.09 -3.75 -2.11
N ALA A 176 16.21 -4.23 -2.99
CA ALA A 176 15.24 -3.39 -3.71
C ALA A 176 13.93 -3.23 -2.93
N PHE A 177 13.22 -2.11 -3.12
CA PHE A 177 11.90 -1.90 -2.51
C PHE A 177 10.94 -3.01 -2.93
N PHE A 178 10.38 -3.72 -1.95
CA PHE A 178 9.40 -4.78 -2.20
C PHE A 178 7.99 -4.35 -1.82
N ARG A 179 7.79 -3.87 -0.58
CA ARG A 179 6.49 -3.39 -0.10
C ARG A 179 6.66 -2.49 1.11
N ARG A 180 5.66 -1.65 1.40
CA ARG A 180 5.55 -0.94 2.68
C ARG A 180 4.25 -1.29 3.41
N TYR A 181 4.30 -1.19 4.74
CA TYR A 181 3.17 -1.35 5.63
C TYR A 181 3.06 -0.16 6.56
N ARG A 182 1.84 0.30 6.81
CA ARG A 182 1.58 1.35 7.80
C ARG A 182 1.59 0.76 9.21
N ILE A 183 2.25 1.44 10.14
CA ILE A 183 2.27 1.05 11.55
C ILE A 183 0.97 1.50 12.21
N THR A 184 0.22 0.55 12.77
CA THR A 184 -1.03 0.83 13.50
C THR A 184 -0.78 1.27 14.94
N ALA A 185 0.17 0.61 15.63
CA ALA A 185 0.52 0.91 17.00
C ALA A 185 2.04 0.77 17.20
N LEU A 186 2.63 1.67 17.98
CA LEU A 186 4.05 1.65 18.32
C LEU A 186 4.19 1.66 19.84
N LYS A 187 4.61 0.53 20.41
CA LYS A 187 4.90 0.39 21.84
C LYS A 187 6.38 0.10 22.02
N VAL A 188 7.16 1.15 22.24
CA VAL A 188 8.63 1.07 22.38
C VAL A 188 9.06 1.72 23.69
N SER A 189 10.13 1.20 24.29
CA SER A 189 10.73 1.81 25.47
C SER A 189 11.35 3.17 25.10
N PRO A 190 11.17 4.22 25.93
CA PRO A 190 11.71 5.55 25.64
C PRO A 190 13.25 5.60 25.60
N LYS A 191 13.95 4.60 26.15
CA LYS A 191 15.41 4.52 26.20
C LYS A 191 16.04 3.72 25.04
N GLN A 192 15.28 3.39 23.99
CA GLN A 192 15.83 2.60 22.87
C GLN A 192 16.85 3.41 22.04
N PRO A 193 17.91 2.75 21.54
CA PRO A 193 18.86 3.39 20.65
C PRO A 193 18.19 3.87 19.35
N PRO A 194 18.80 4.83 18.64
CA PRO A 194 18.24 5.38 17.40
C PRO A 194 18.14 4.33 16.28
N ARG A 195 19.07 3.36 16.25
CA ARG A 195 19.11 2.27 15.28
C ARG A 195 19.34 0.94 16.02
N ILE A 196 18.56 -0.08 15.64
CA ILE A 196 18.70 -1.46 16.10
C ILE A 196 18.85 -2.32 14.85
N THR A 197 19.88 -3.17 14.82
CA THR A 197 20.05 -4.18 13.78
C THR A 197 20.00 -5.54 14.43
N THR A 198 19.05 -6.36 13.99
CA THR A 198 18.80 -7.70 14.54
C THR A 198 18.34 -8.63 13.43
N LYS A 199 18.28 -9.93 13.74
CA LYS A 199 17.69 -10.96 12.89
C LYS A 199 16.43 -11.51 13.55
N VAL A 200 15.48 -11.92 12.73
CA VAL A 200 14.28 -12.61 13.19
C VAL A 200 14.71 -14.00 13.68
N ALA A 201 14.48 -14.28 14.96
CA ALA A 201 14.85 -15.56 15.56
C ALA A 201 13.74 -16.61 15.38
N GLU A 202 12.48 -16.22 15.55
CA GLU A 202 11.33 -17.10 15.40
C GLU A 202 10.10 -16.32 14.94
N MET A 203 9.16 -17.04 14.33
CA MET A 203 7.82 -16.54 14.03
C MET A 203 6.81 -17.33 14.85
N MET A 204 5.94 -16.63 15.58
CA MET A 204 4.91 -17.25 16.41
C MET A 204 3.51 -16.85 15.96
N ALA A 205 2.66 -17.84 15.75
CA ALA A 205 1.26 -17.65 15.43
C ALA A 205 0.39 -17.86 16.67
N TRP A 206 -0.56 -16.94 16.90
CA TRP A 206 -1.47 -16.96 18.05
C TRP A 206 -2.93 -16.76 17.61
N ARG A 207 -3.84 -17.54 18.20
CA ARG A 207 -5.29 -17.36 18.04
C ARG A 207 -6.00 -17.66 19.35
N GLY A 208 -6.84 -16.73 19.82
CA GLY A 208 -7.60 -16.90 21.07
C GLY A 208 -6.73 -17.22 22.29
N GLY A 209 -5.54 -16.61 22.39
CA GLY A 209 -4.60 -16.83 23.49
C GLY A 209 -3.82 -18.16 23.45
N LYS A 210 -3.96 -18.96 22.40
CA LYS A 210 -3.19 -20.21 22.20
C LYS A 210 -2.25 -20.07 21.02
N ARG A 211 -1.07 -20.70 21.15
CA ARG A 211 -0.13 -20.84 20.04
C ARG A 211 -0.73 -21.77 18.98
N VAL A 212 -0.61 -21.37 17.73
CA VAL A 212 -1.09 -22.11 16.56
C VAL A 212 0.12 -22.62 15.79
N GLY A 213 0.12 -23.91 15.48
CA GLY A 213 1.19 -24.53 14.68
C GLY A 213 0.97 -24.31 13.19
N LEU A 214 2.05 -24.27 12.42
CA LEU A 214 1.97 -24.31 10.96
C LEU A 214 1.28 -25.61 10.51
N GLY A 215 0.39 -25.51 9.53
CA GLY A 215 -0.35 -26.67 9.00
C GLY A 215 -1.72 -26.90 9.62
N THR A 216 -2.11 -26.14 10.67
CA THR A 216 -3.49 -26.16 11.15
C THR A 216 -4.37 -25.19 10.36
N ARG A 217 -5.67 -25.46 10.32
CA ARG A 217 -6.66 -24.62 9.62
C ARG A 217 -6.69 -23.19 10.17
N GLU A 218 -6.37 -23.03 11.45
CA GLU A 218 -6.40 -21.74 12.14
C GLU A 218 -5.21 -20.84 11.80
N TYR A 219 -4.09 -21.41 11.33
CA TYR A 219 -2.84 -20.69 11.12
C TYR A 219 -2.99 -19.54 10.11
N LYS A 220 -3.77 -19.72 9.06
CA LYS A 220 -3.97 -18.66 8.04
C LYS A 220 -4.61 -17.40 8.63
N GLY A 221 -5.44 -17.53 9.65
CA GLY A 221 -6.18 -16.44 10.31
C GLY A 221 -5.65 -16.04 11.68
N SER A 222 -4.49 -16.58 12.11
CA SER A 222 -3.87 -16.20 13.38
C SER A 222 -3.03 -14.93 13.28
N THR A 223 -2.78 -14.29 14.42
CA THR A 223 -1.84 -13.17 14.53
C THR A 223 -0.40 -13.71 14.54
N HIS A 224 0.44 -13.19 13.66
CA HIS A 224 1.84 -13.59 13.55
C HIS A 224 2.73 -12.54 14.21
N TRP A 225 3.64 -13.02 15.06
CA TRP A 225 4.64 -12.24 15.77
C TRP A 225 6.01 -12.58 15.20
N VAL A 226 6.82 -11.55 14.99
CA VAL A 226 8.15 -11.59 14.36
C VAL A 226 9.11 -10.74 15.18
#